data_AF-A0A5C6D3N3-F1
#
_entry.id   AF-A0A5C6D3N3-F1
#
_cell.length_a   1.000
_cell.length_b   1.000
_cell.length_c   1.000
_cell.angle_alpha   90.00
_cell.angle_beta   90.00
_cell.angle_gamma   90.00
#
_symmetry.space_group_name_H-M   'P 1'
#
loop_
_entity.id
_entity.type
_entity.pdbx_description
1 polymer ?
#
loop_
_entity_poly.entity_id
_entity_poly.type
_entity_poly.pdbx_seq_one_letter_code
_entity_poly.pdbx_strand_id
1 'polypeptide(L)'
;MFHNRMEKRLRFESLEKKQLLAADLTVAVIDGDLVITGDAEPNSFVLRSGVADGGQFKFELGIAGDTINNEVPDAFNTLYSGITGNVLINTGSGDDSVRIFGGSNTDDLDPLIFPGDLRIDLGDGDDELAMGSSLSNPDSQLPLSISDDLIVEGGTGDDYFEFTAVRVADDFTVVDTQGSNTLTLPFPIYQDSDESTSVGDDFTIVMGSGNDDISINRAIVNDNLLVSVDGGDDIVNGLLTTVSGSTLVSLGNGNDFLSLSLFDAGRTLSVVGSGTNDIGLGEVTATSFITIVTTNGNDVVGIDASSTGILSISTGDGNDEVEIFDSAFELLFVKLGKGDDVLALEEVVVSKLALLNGGQGYDSLVDLGGNDINLELDLAFEMLEEFVV
;
A
#
# COMPACT_ATOMS: atom_id res chain seq x y z
N MET A 1 -70.01 29.37 4.69
CA MET A 1 -68.68 29.83 5.14
C MET A 1 -67.66 28.81 4.68
N PHE A 2 -67.03 29.03 3.51
CA PHE A 2 -65.96 28.17 3.02
C PHE A 2 -64.62 28.71 3.54
N HIS A 3 -63.92 27.93 4.35
CA HIS A 3 -62.61 28.28 4.88
C HIS A 3 -61.56 28.06 3.77
N ASN A 4 -60.96 29.16 3.32
CA ASN A 4 -59.83 29.16 2.40
C ASN A 4 -58.60 28.61 3.15
N ARG A 5 -58.32 27.31 2.99
CA ARG A 5 -57.05 26.71 3.43
C ARG A 5 -55.95 27.22 2.50
N MET A 6 -55.15 28.16 2.97
CA MET A 6 -53.91 28.55 2.29
C MET A 6 -52.95 27.36 2.32
N GLU A 7 -52.81 26.68 1.18
CA GLU A 7 -51.73 25.73 0.94
C GLU A 7 -50.42 26.51 0.90
N LYS A 8 -49.63 26.45 1.99
CA LYS A 8 -48.24 26.91 1.97
C LYS A 8 -47.45 25.97 1.07
N ARG A 9 -47.16 26.42 -0.15
CA ARG A 9 -46.25 25.72 -1.07
C ARG A 9 -44.82 26.03 -0.67
N LEU A 10 -44.08 24.99 -0.27
CA LEU A 10 -42.62 25.05 -0.17
C LEU A 10 -42.08 25.32 -1.58
N ARG A 11 -41.36 26.43 -1.74
CA ARG A 11 -40.56 26.70 -2.94
C ARG A 11 -39.12 26.47 -2.54
N PHE A 12 -38.46 25.54 -3.21
CA PHE A 12 -37.01 25.43 -3.15
C PHE A 12 -36.47 26.57 -4.00
N GLU A 13 -35.75 27.49 -3.39
CA GLU A 13 -34.90 28.42 -4.14
C GLU A 13 -33.73 27.60 -4.67
N SER A 14 -33.42 27.74 -5.97
CA SER A 14 -32.19 27.16 -6.51
C SER A 14 -31.02 27.75 -5.75
N LEU A 15 -30.18 26.89 -5.16
CA LEU A 15 -28.87 27.28 -4.65
C LEU A 15 -28.14 28.05 -5.76
N GLU A 16 -27.69 29.26 -5.42
CA GLU A 16 -26.85 30.06 -6.29
C GLU A 16 -25.60 29.22 -6.61
N LYS A 17 -25.20 29.19 -7.89
CA LYS A 17 -23.97 28.48 -8.25
C LYS A 17 -22.82 29.16 -7.51
N LYS A 18 -22.23 28.47 -6.53
CA LYS A 18 -20.95 28.90 -5.97
C LYS A 18 -19.96 28.91 -7.13
N GLN A 19 -19.49 30.10 -7.49
CA GLN A 19 -18.33 30.24 -8.34
C GLN A 19 -17.15 29.82 -7.46
N LEU A 20 -16.63 28.62 -7.72
CA LEU A 20 -15.38 28.18 -7.12
C LEU A 20 -14.30 29.17 -7.54
N LEU A 21 -13.41 29.52 -6.61
CA LEU A 21 -12.22 30.27 -6.96
C LEU A 21 -11.36 29.32 -7.83
N ALA A 22 -10.81 29.85 -8.91
CA ALA A 22 -9.91 29.07 -9.75
C ALA A 22 -8.54 29.01 -9.05
N ALA A 23 -7.91 27.83 -9.05
CA ALA A 23 -6.60 27.64 -8.47
C ALA A 23 -5.50 28.26 -9.36
N ASP A 24 -4.38 28.68 -8.77
CA ASP A 24 -3.19 29.16 -9.46
C ASP A 24 -1.93 28.37 -9.08
N LEU A 25 -1.42 27.58 -10.02
CA LEU A 25 -0.19 26.83 -9.87
C LEU A 25 1.02 27.69 -10.26
N THR A 26 2.03 27.75 -9.39
CA THR A 26 3.34 28.31 -9.74
C THR A 26 4.25 27.20 -10.25
N VAL A 27 4.82 27.37 -11.45
CA VAL A 27 5.74 26.39 -12.03
C VAL A 27 6.99 27.09 -12.56
N ALA A 28 8.16 26.62 -12.11
CA ALA A 28 9.45 27.20 -12.48
C ALA A 28 10.54 26.13 -12.62
N VAL A 29 11.55 26.41 -13.46
CA VAL A 29 12.80 25.65 -13.48
C VAL A 29 13.89 26.50 -12.83
N ILE A 30 14.43 26.06 -11.70
CA ILE A 30 15.37 26.80 -10.86
C ILE A 30 16.63 25.95 -10.70
N ASP A 31 17.77 26.44 -11.21
CA ASP A 31 19.07 25.75 -11.12
C ASP A 31 19.09 24.29 -11.62
N GLY A 32 18.13 23.92 -12.48
CA GLY A 32 17.98 22.57 -13.04
C GLY A 32 16.86 21.75 -12.40
N ASP A 33 16.24 22.23 -11.34
CA ASP A 33 15.12 21.57 -10.66
C ASP A 33 13.78 22.10 -11.19
N LEU A 34 12.80 21.23 -11.39
CA LEU A 34 11.41 21.65 -11.64
C LEU A 34 10.70 21.82 -10.29
N VAL A 35 10.18 23.02 -10.04
CA VAL A 35 9.42 23.33 -8.83
C VAL A 35 7.99 23.68 -9.22
N ILE A 36 7.04 22.94 -8.66
CA ILE A 36 5.59 23.13 -8.80
C ILE A 36 5.03 23.43 -7.41
N THR A 37 4.28 24.51 -7.28
CA THR A 37 3.64 24.93 -6.03
C THR A 37 2.19 25.32 -6.30
N GLY A 38 1.23 24.62 -5.68
CA GLY A 38 -0.18 24.98 -5.70
C GLY A 38 -0.51 26.09 -4.69
N ASP A 39 -1.76 26.51 -4.69
CA ASP A 39 -2.28 27.46 -3.71
C ASP A 39 -3.06 26.75 -2.59
N ALA A 40 -4.13 27.35 -2.07
CA ALA A 40 -4.95 26.75 -1.02
C ALA A 40 -6.34 26.32 -1.54
N GLU A 41 -6.54 26.40 -2.85
CA GLU A 41 -7.71 25.88 -3.53
C GLU A 41 -7.35 24.53 -4.18
N PRO A 42 -8.34 23.67 -4.50
CA PRO A 42 -8.11 22.42 -5.22
C PRO A 42 -7.31 22.60 -6.52
N ASN A 43 -6.12 22.02 -6.59
CA ASN A 43 -5.24 22.04 -7.76
C ASN A 43 -5.37 20.74 -8.53
N SER A 44 -5.54 20.81 -9.85
CA SER A 44 -5.56 19.60 -10.68
C SER A 44 -4.68 19.74 -11.91
N PHE A 45 -3.72 18.83 -12.07
CA PHE A 45 -2.84 18.84 -13.24
C PHE A 45 -2.30 17.46 -13.63
N VAL A 46 -1.84 17.40 -14.89
CA VAL A 46 -1.15 16.25 -15.47
C VAL A 46 0.26 16.67 -15.88
N LEU A 47 1.25 15.88 -15.47
CA LEU A 47 2.64 15.96 -15.87
C LEU A 47 2.96 14.83 -16.87
N ARG A 48 3.53 15.18 -18.02
CA ARG A 48 3.89 14.25 -19.10
C ARG A 48 5.30 14.50 -19.61
N SER A 49 5.84 13.55 -20.37
CA SER A 49 7.10 13.75 -21.11
C SER A 49 6.93 14.82 -22.20
N GLY A 50 7.88 15.75 -22.27
CA GLY A 50 7.91 16.82 -23.27
C GLY A 50 8.52 16.39 -24.61
N VAL A 51 9.56 15.55 -24.57
CA VAL A 51 10.27 14.92 -25.71
C VAL A 51 11.09 13.71 -25.23
N ALA A 52 11.43 12.80 -26.15
CA ALA A 52 12.19 11.55 -25.90
C ALA A 52 13.53 11.68 -25.13
N ASP A 53 14.21 12.83 -25.17
CA ASP A 53 15.60 12.94 -24.67
C ASP A 53 15.71 13.25 -23.15
N GLY A 54 14.58 13.29 -22.43
CA GLY A 54 14.53 13.63 -21.00
C GLY A 54 14.70 15.13 -20.71
N GLY A 55 14.41 15.53 -19.46
CA GLY A 55 14.59 16.91 -18.98
C GLY A 55 13.65 17.96 -19.58
N GLN A 56 12.58 17.51 -20.25
CA GLN A 56 11.46 18.34 -20.64
C GLN A 56 10.16 17.73 -20.16
N PHE A 57 9.33 18.57 -19.55
CA PHE A 57 8.07 18.16 -18.97
C PHE A 57 6.96 19.03 -19.52
N LYS A 58 5.89 18.37 -19.93
CA LYS A 58 4.68 19.01 -20.40
C LYS A 58 3.66 19.03 -19.28
N PHE A 59 3.03 20.17 -19.10
CA PHE A 59 2.04 20.41 -18.08
C PHE A 59 0.65 20.64 -18.71
N GLU A 60 -0.38 19.98 -18.18
CA GLU A 60 -1.78 20.12 -18.61
C GLU A 60 -2.66 20.35 -17.36
N LEU A 61 -3.49 21.39 -17.34
CA LEU A 61 -4.44 21.62 -16.24
C LEU A 61 -5.64 20.68 -16.35
N GLY A 62 -6.09 20.14 -15.21
CA GLY A 62 -7.24 19.24 -15.11
C GLY A 62 -8.58 19.96 -15.00
N ILE A 63 -8.61 21.18 -14.46
CA ILE A 63 -9.85 21.96 -14.25
C ILE A 63 -9.87 23.21 -15.14
N ALA A 64 -11.03 23.45 -15.76
CA ALA A 64 -11.22 24.63 -16.60
C ALA A 64 -11.38 25.89 -15.75
N GLY A 65 -10.40 26.79 -15.84
CA GLY A 65 -10.40 28.07 -15.15
C GLY A 65 -9.13 28.31 -14.36
N ASP A 66 -8.44 27.24 -13.97
CA ASP A 66 -7.17 27.29 -13.26
C ASP A 66 -6.11 27.97 -14.11
N THR A 67 -5.12 28.54 -13.42
CA THR A 67 -4.02 29.26 -14.03
C THR A 67 -2.68 28.63 -13.69
N ILE A 68 -1.68 28.88 -14.54
CA ILE A 68 -0.28 28.62 -14.24
C ILE A 68 0.44 29.95 -14.30
N ASN A 69 1.13 30.31 -13.22
CA ASN A 69 1.84 31.58 -13.11
C ASN A 69 0.93 32.79 -13.43
N ASN A 70 -0.31 32.79 -12.94
CA ASN A 70 -1.36 33.79 -13.20
C ASN A 70 -1.82 33.92 -14.66
N GLU A 71 -1.45 32.97 -15.52
CA GLU A 71 -1.88 32.92 -16.92
C GLU A 71 -2.79 31.71 -17.12
N VAL A 72 -3.93 31.90 -17.80
CA VAL A 72 -4.73 30.77 -18.28
C VAL A 72 -3.93 30.14 -19.42
N PRO A 73 -3.40 28.92 -19.26
CA PRO A 73 -2.60 28.31 -20.31
C PRO A 73 -3.45 28.14 -21.56
N ASP A 74 -2.88 28.42 -22.73
CA ASP A 74 -3.46 27.91 -23.97
C ASP A 74 -3.53 26.39 -23.81
N ALA A 75 -4.76 25.87 -23.86
CA ALA A 75 -5.28 24.66 -23.20
C ALA A 75 -4.51 23.33 -23.34
N PHE A 76 -3.31 23.30 -23.94
CA PHE A 76 -2.63 22.07 -24.30
C PHE A 76 -1.11 22.01 -24.19
N ASN A 77 -0.30 23.05 -23.94
CA ASN A 77 1.18 22.86 -24.02
C ASN A 77 2.03 23.92 -23.28
N THR A 78 2.05 23.92 -21.94
CA THR A 78 3.17 24.59 -21.26
C THR A 78 4.32 23.60 -21.14
N LEU A 79 5.40 23.83 -21.90
CA LEU A 79 6.59 22.99 -21.91
C LEU A 79 7.67 23.64 -21.05
N TYR A 80 8.13 22.91 -20.04
CA TYR A 80 9.28 23.27 -19.23
C TYR A 80 10.49 22.44 -19.68
N SER A 81 11.65 23.07 -19.76
CA SER A 81 12.87 22.44 -20.28
C SER A 81 14.09 22.85 -19.44
N GLY A 82 15.17 22.08 -19.56
CA GLY A 82 16.40 22.31 -18.79
C GLY A 82 16.32 21.70 -17.40
N ILE A 83 15.50 20.66 -17.23
CA ILE A 83 15.32 19.95 -15.96
C ILE A 83 16.37 18.85 -15.93
N THR A 84 17.35 19.01 -15.06
CA THR A 84 18.52 18.13 -14.94
C THR A 84 18.72 17.61 -13.53
N GLY A 85 17.97 18.15 -12.56
CA GLY A 85 18.00 17.75 -11.15
C GLY A 85 16.64 17.22 -10.70
N ASN A 86 16.17 17.71 -9.57
CA ASN A 86 15.01 17.16 -8.87
C ASN A 86 13.70 17.73 -9.43
N VAL A 87 12.62 17.01 -9.17
CA VAL A 87 11.27 17.52 -9.37
C VAL A 87 10.58 17.59 -8.01
N LEU A 88 10.15 18.79 -7.65
CA LEU A 88 9.53 19.12 -6.38
C LEU A 88 8.11 19.58 -6.64
N ILE A 89 7.13 18.86 -6.11
CA ILE A 89 5.71 19.16 -6.21
C ILE A 89 5.19 19.40 -4.79
N ASN A 90 4.58 20.55 -4.56
CA ASN A 90 3.81 20.84 -3.36
C ASN A 90 2.46 21.41 -3.82
N THR A 91 1.32 20.76 -3.53
CA THR A 91 0.01 21.26 -4.00
C THR A 91 -0.69 22.13 -2.96
N GLY A 92 -0.41 21.91 -1.67
CA GLY A 92 -0.62 22.92 -0.63
C GLY A 92 -1.81 22.59 0.24
N SER A 93 -2.98 23.14 -0.05
CA SER A 93 -4.21 22.75 0.65
C SER A 93 -5.37 22.67 -0.34
N GLY A 94 -6.41 21.95 0.03
CA GLY A 94 -7.56 21.66 -0.82
C GLY A 94 -7.42 20.27 -1.43
N ASP A 95 -8.53 19.77 -1.97
CA ASP A 95 -8.60 18.42 -2.55
C ASP A 95 -7.88 18.40 -3.91
N ASP A 96 -6.60 18.03 -3.91
CA ASP A 96 -5.70 18.11 -5.05
C ASP A 96 -5.73 16.84 -5.90
N SER A 97 -5.41 16.98 -7.19
CA SER A 97 -5.38 15.86 -8.13
C SER A 97 -4.15 15.94 -9.05
N VAL A 98 -3.16 15.11 -8.76
CA VAL A 98 -1.88 15.04 -9.44
C VAL A 98 -1.79 13.77 -10.27
N ARG A 99 -1.50 13.92 -11.56
CA ARG A 99 -1.36 12.79 -12.48
C ARG A 99 -0.04 12.85 -13.21
N ILE A 100 0.78 11.80 -13.10
CA ILE A 100 2.12 11.76 -13.72
C ILE A 100 2.22 10.52 -14.59
N PHE A 101 2.21 10.68 -15.92
CA PHE A 101 2.22 9.53 -16.82
C PHE A 101 3.33 9.60 -17.87
N GLY A 102 3.86 8.42 -18.22
CA GLY A 102 4.68 8.23 -19.42
C GLY A 102 3.89 8.49 -20.71
N GLY A 103 4.61 8.71 -21.82
CA GLY A 103 4.04 8.93 -23.15
C GLY A 103 3.84 10.41 -23.51
N SER A 104 4.09 10.76 -24.78
CA SER A 104 3.82 12.08 -25.34
C SER A 104 2.48 12.06 -26.10
N ASN A 105 1.80 13.20 -26.21
CA ASN A 105 0.53 13.28 -26.97
C ASN A 105 0.69 13.04 -28.49
N THR A 106 1.92 12.89 -28.99
CA THR A 106 2.23 12.73 -30.43
C THR A 106 2.86 11.40 -30.77
N ASP A 107 3.56 10.78 -29.82
CA ASP A 107 4.10 9.43 -29.89
C ASP A 107 4.03 8.83 -28.48
N ASP A 108 3.14 7.85 -28.34
CA ASP A 108 2.80 7.10 -27.13
C ASP A 108 3.97 6.22 -26.60
N LEU A 109 5.19 6.44 -27.09
CA LEU A 109 6.35 5.56 -26.91
C LEU A 109 7.56 6.20 -26.22
N ASP A 110 7.44 7.40 -25.66
CA ASP A 110 8.52 8.01 -24.88
C ASP A 110 8.35 7.76 -23.37
N PRO A 111 9.32 7.10 -22.70
CA PRO A 111 9.29 6.95 -21.25
C PRO A 111 9.44 8.33 -20.60
N LEU A 112 8.77 8.53 -19.46
CA LEU A 112 8.97 9.71 -18.63
C LEU A 112 10.08 9.40 -17.62
N ILE A 113 11.17 10.18 -17.69
CA ILE A 113 12.36 9.99 -16.87
C ILE A 113 12.56 11.23 -16.00
N PHE A 114 12.59 11.02 -14.69
CA PHE A 114 13.03 12.00 -13.70
C PHE A 114 14.54 11.83 -13.47
N PRO A 115 15.36 12.86 -13.74
CA PRO A 115 16.82 12.71 -13.72
C PRO A 115 17.45 12.68 -12.32
N GLY A 116 16.70 13.09 -11.29
CA GLY A 116 17.06 12.96 -9.87
C GLY A 116 15.82 12.57 -9.07
N ASP A 117 15.71 13.10 -7.85
CA ASP A 117 14.60 12.83 -6.95
C ASP A 117 13.27 13.34 -7.51
N LEU A 118 12.20 12.62 -7.20
CA LEU A 118 10.84 13.13 -7.30
C LEU A 118 10.23 13.19 -5.89
N ARG A 119 9.97 14.42 -5.43
CA ARG A 119 9.25 14.67 -4.17
C ARG A 119 7.89 15.27 -4.45
N ILE A 120 6.86 14.69 -3.86
CA ILE A 120 5.47 15.11 -3.96
C ILE A 120 4.93 15.30 -2.55
N ASP A 121 4.34 16.46 -2.29
CA ASP A 121 3.71 16.86 -1.04
C ASP A 121 2.31 17.37 -1.39
N LEU A 122 1.29 16.58 -1.07
CA LEU A 122 -0.10 16.89 -1.47
C LEU A 122 -0.73 17.89 -0.49
N GLY A 123 -0.47 17.74 0.81
CA GLY A 123 -0.75 18.73 1.83
C GLY A 123 -2.03 18.44 2.60
N ASP A 124 -2.85 19.46 2.88
CA ASP A 124 -4.11 19.25 3.59
C ASP A 124 -5.26 19.12 2.58
N GLY A 125 -5.98 18.01 2.51
CA GLY A 125 -7.07 17.78 1.56
C GLY A 125 -7.37 16.30 1.39
N ASP A 126 -8.48 15.97 0.72
CA ASP A 126 -8.66 14.60 0.23
C ASP A 126 -8.02 14.52 -1.17
N ASP A 127 -6.79 14.01 -1.26
CA ASP A 127 -5.95 14.15 -2.45
C ASP A 127 -5.88 12.88 -3.32
N GLU A 128 -5.69 13.05 -4.63
CA GLU A 128 -5.51 11.96 -5.60
C GLU A 128 -4.14 12.08 -6.29
N LEU A 129 -3.26 11.09 -6.09
CA LEU A 129 -2.03 10.93 -6.86
C LEU A 129 -2.07 9.65 -7.70
N ALA A 130 -1.98 9.80 -9.02
CA ALA A 130 -1.81 8.67 -9.93
C ALA A 130 -0.51 8.80 -10.73
N MET A 131 0.32 7.76 -10.69
CA MET A 131 1.63 7.72 -11.34
C MET A 131 1.81 6.49 -12.24
N GLY A 132 2.47 6.71 -13.37
CA GLY A 132 2.94 5.65 -14.25
C GLY A 132 2.12 5.47 -15.53
N SER A 133 1.45 4.33 -15.69
CA SER A 133 0.64 4.07 -16.90
C SER A 133 -0.84 4.40 -16.68
N SER A 134 -1.44 5.14 -17.62
CA SER A 134 -2.86 5.50 -17.56
C SER A 134 -3.77 4.29 -17.82
N LEU A 135 -4.66 3.96 -16.88
CA LEU A 135 -5.72 2.95 -17.04
C LEU A 135 -6.62 3.19 -18.26
N SER A 136 -6.74 4.44 -18.71
CA SER A 136 -7.60 4.80 -19.84
C SER A 136 -7.00 4.48 -21.22
N ASN A 137 -5.71 4.16 -21.30
CA ASN A 137 -5.06 3.70 -22.53
C ASN A 137 -4.05 2.56 -22.23
N PRO A 138 -4.52 1.31 -22.10
CA PRO A 138 -3.67 0.17 -21.76
C PRO A 138 -2.68 -0.22 -22.87
N ASP A 139 -2.79 0.35 -24.07
CA ASP A 139 -1.95 0.00 -25.21
C ASP A 139 -0.64 0.84 -25.29
N SER A 140 -0.43 1.79 -24.37
CA SER A 140 0.75 2.68 -24.33
C SER A 140 1.37 2.81 -22.93
N GLN A 141 1.53 1.68 -22.22
CA GLN A 141 2.05 1.67 -20.87
C GLN A 141 3.58 1.64 -20.88
N LEU A 142 4.19 2.82 -20.85
CA LEU A 142 5.63 2.91 -20.59
C LEU A 142 5.89 3.16 -19.11
N PRO A 143 6.91 2.49 -18.56
CA PRO A 143 7.26 2.69 -17.17
C PRO A 143 7.69 4.13 -16.93
N LEU A 144 7.27 4.66 -15.79
CA LEU A 144 7.82 5.89 -15.25
C LEU A 144 9.14 5.56 -14.58
N SER A 145 10.22 6.27 -14.91
CA SER A 145 11.53 6.04 -14.30
C SER A 145 11.97 7.24 -13.46
N ILE A 146 12.32 7.00 -12.20
CA ILE A 146 12.96 7.95 -11.30
C ILE A 146 14.38 7.47 -11.07
N SER A 147 15.35 8.36 -11.34
CA SER A 147 16.77 7.99 -11.36
C SER A 147 17.42 7.90 -9.97
N ASP A 148 16.70 8.33 -8.94
CA ASP A 148 17.11 8.34 -7.54
C ASP A 148 15.86 8.01 -6.68
N ASP A 149 15.52 8.83 -5.68
CA ASP A 149 14.41 8.59 -4.75
C ASP A 149 13.04 9.07 -5.26
N LEU A 150 11.99 8.35 -4.87
CA LEU A 150 10.59 8.80 -4.94
C LEU A 150 10.06 8.98 -3.51
N ILE A 151 9.65 10.19 -3.17
CA ILE A 151 9.03 10.52 -1.88
C ILE A 151 7.65 11.12 -2.12
N VAL A 152 6.62 10.53 -1.52
CA VAL A 152 5.24 11.02 -1.53
C VAL A 152 4.80 11.27 -0.09
N GLU A 153 4.35 12.49 0.19
CA GLU A 153 3.73 12.91 1.43
C GLU A 153 2.27 13.26 1.10
N GLY A 154 1.31 12.49 1.66
CA GLY A 154 -0.14 12.73 1.51
C GLY A 154 -0.55 13.97 2.28
N GLY A 155 -0.61 13.84 3.61
CA GLY A 155 -0.60 14.96 4.53
C GLY A 155 -1.73 14.83 5.52
N THR A 156 -2.86 15.49 5.29
CA THR A 156 -4.08 15.26 6.07
C THR A 156 -5.29 15.14 5.19
N GLY A 157 -6.10 14.12 5.42
CA GLY A 157 -7.36 13.90 4.71
C GLY A 157 -7.42 12.44 4.28
N ASP A 158 -8.45 12.06 3.52
CA ASP A 158 -8.56 10.70 3.00
C ASP A 158 -7.94 10.66 1.59
N ASP A 159 -6.68 10.21 1.49
CA ASP A 159 -5.89 10.28 0.25
C ASP A 159 -5.91 8.98 -0.57
N TYR A 160 -5.73 9.11 -1.89
CA TYR A 160 -5.65 7.99 -2.84
C TYR A 160 -4.35 8.04 -3.65
N PHE A 161 -3.53 6.99 -3.52
CA PHE A 161 -2.28 6.79 -4.25
C PHE A 161 -2.36 5.58 -5.18
N GLU A 162 -2.13 5.79 -6.47
CA GLU A 162 -2.03 4.72 -7.47
C GLU A 162 -0.68 4.78 -8.19
N PHE A 163 0.10 3.69 -8.12
CA PHE A 163 1.37 3.59 -8.84
C PHE A 163 1.41 2.36 -9.73
N THR A 164 1.49 2.56 -11.03
CA THR A 164 1.54 1.47 -12.02
C THR A 164 2.81 1.54 -12.83
N ALA A 165 3.62 0.47 -12.86
CA ALA A 165 4.86 0.42 -13.63
C ALA A 165 5.85 1.57 -13.29
N VAL A 166 5.96 1.91 -12.00
CA VAL A 166 6.91 2.92 -11.53
C VAL A 166 8.23 2.25 -11.20
N ARG A 167 9.33 2.78 -11.75
CA ARG A 167 10.69 2.30 -11.53
C ARG A 167 11.46 3.37 -10.76
N VAL A 168 11.79 3.07 -9.52
CA VAL A 168 12.59 3.92 -8.64
C VAL A 168 13.97 3.31 -8.52
N ALA A 169 15.03 4.08 -8.78
CA ALA A 169 16.38 3.56 -8.83
C ALA A 169 17.02 3.34 -7.46
N ASP A 170 16.54 4.06 -6.44
CA ASP A 170 16.95 3.93 -5.04
C ASP A 170 15.70 3.71 -4.16
N ASP A 171 15.36 4.63 -3.26
CA ASP A 171 14.27 4.44 -2.28
C ASP A 171 12.91 4.93 -2.78
N PHE A 172 11.86 4.18 -2.45
CA PHE A 172 10.47 4.61 -2.61
C PHE A 172 9.82 4.77 -1.24
N THR A 173 9.39 5.98 -0.90
CA THR A 173 8.70 6.29 0.36
C THR A 173 7.33 6.90 0.09
N VAL A 174 6.29 6.34 0.71
CA VAL A 174 4.96 6.95 0.83
C VAL A 174 4.65 7.15 2.31
N VAL A 175 4.33 8.37 2.69
CA VAL A 175 3.96 8.74 4.06
C VAL A 175 2.65 9.50 4.03
N ASP A 176 1.67 8.96 4.75
CA ASP A 176 0.46 9.67 5.09
C ASP A 176 0.12 9.39 6.54
N THR A 177 -0.16 10.40 7.35
CA THR A 177 -0.23 10.19 8.81
C THR A 177 -1.61 10.42 9.41
N GLN A 178 -2.59 10.78 8.59
CA GLN A 178 -3.94 11.08 9.04
C GLN A 178 -4.95 10.65 7.98
N GLY A 179 -6.19 10.40 8.40
CA GLY A 179 -7.28 10.01 7.50
C GLY A 179 -7.20 8.56 7.05
N SER A 180 -8.21 8.14 6.30
CA SER A 180 -8.37 6.77 5.80
C SER A 180 -7.88 6.69 4.36
N ASN A 181 -6.68 6.18 4.18
CA ASN A 181 -5.93 6.33 2.94
C ASN A 181 -5.94 5.04 2.12
N THR A 182 -5.82 5.17 0.81
CA THR A 182 -5.71 4.03 -0.09
C THR A 182 -4.40 4.11 -0.88
N LEU A 183 -3.58 3.06 -0.81
CA LEU A 183 -2.41 2.89 -1.68
C LEU A 183 -2.60 1.64 -2.53
N THR A 184 -2.56 1.79 -3.85
CA THR A 184 -2.69 0.68 -4.78
C THR A 184 -1.53 0.61 -5.77
N LEU A 185 -0.81 -0.51 -5.74
CA LEU A 185 -0.05 -1.04 -6.87
C LEU A 185 -0.96 -2.04 -7.60
N PRO A 186 -1.67 -1.62 -8.67
CA PRO A 186 -2.74 -2.43 -9.21
C PRO A 186 -2.20 -3.70 -9.88
N PHE A 187 -3.03 -4.74 -9.91
CA PHE A 187 -2.79 -5.86 -10.81
C PHE A 187 -3.13 -5.39 -12.23
N PRO A 188 -2.15 -5.27 -13.13
CA PRO A 188 -2.46 -4.85 -14.48
C PRO A 188 -3.25 -5.96 -15.17
N ILE A 189 -4.30 -5.56 -15.88
CA ILE A 189 -5.25 -6.48 -16.52
C ILE A 189 -4.58 -7.24 -17.70
N TYR A 190 -3.39 -6.82 -18.12
CA TYR A 190 -2.68 -7.33 -19.28
C TYR A 190 -1.42 -8.11 -18.89
N GLN A 191 -1.13 -9.20 -19.61
CA GLN A 191 -0.13 -10.21 -19.21
C GLN A 191 1.28 -9.98 -19.79
N ASP A 192 1.51 -8.92 -20.58
CA ASP A 192 2.81 -8.68 -21.25
C ASP A 192 3.79 -7.83 -20.39
N SER A 193 4.28 -8.47 -19.32
CA SER A 193 5.69 -8.52 -18.87
C SER A 193 6.54 -7.29 -18.46
N ASP A 194 6.06 -6.05 -18.32
CA ASP A 194 6.94 -4.97 -17.78
C ASP A 194 6.26 -3.96 -16.81
N GLU A 195 5.06 -4.29 -16.35
CA GLU A 195 4.19 -3.38 -15.57
C GLU A 195 4.41 -3.45 -14.04
N SER A 196 5.37 -4.24 -13.57
CA SER A 196 5.74 -4.28 -12.15
C SER A 196 6.31 -2.94 -11.70
N THR A 197 5.90 -2.46 -10.53
CA THR A 197 6.61 -1.40 -9.83
C THR A 197 7.91 -1.99 -9.25
N SER A 198 9.06 -1.38 -9.55
CA SER A 198 10.37 -1.83 -9.08
C SER A 198 11.05 -0.74 -8.26
N VAL A 199 11.58 -1.11 -7.10
CA VAL A 199 12.28 -0.22 -6.17
C VAL A 199 13.72 -0.72 -6.02
N GLY A 200 14.66 0.20 -6.22
CA GLY A 200 16.08 -0.08 -6.36
C GLY A 200 16.77 -0.44 -5.06
N ASP A 201 16.27 0.08 -3.94
CA ASP A 201 16.69 -0.22 -2.58
C ASP A 201 15.45 -0.50 -1.69
N ASP A 202 15.09 0.40 -0.76
CA ASP A 202 14.00 0.20 0.20
C ASP A 202 12.65 0.74 -0.29
N PHE A 203 11.57 0.01 -0.01
CA PHE A 203 10.20 0.50 -0.16
C PHE A 203 9.56 0.68 1.21
N THR A 204 9.26 1.93 1.57
CA THR A 204 8.62 2.31 2.82
C THR A 204 7.22 2.86 2.59
N ILE A 205 6.25 2.28 3.28
CA ILE A 205 4.87 2.77 3.34
C ILE A 205 4.54 3.00 4.81
N VAL A 206 4.18 4.23 5.16
CA VAL A 206 3.73 4.62 6.50
C VAL A 206 2.37 5.29 6.36
N MET A 207 1.34 4.61 6.84
CA MET A 207 0.01 5.17 7.02
C MET A 207 -0.25 5.41 8.53
N GLY A 208 -1.05 6.43 8.83
CA GLY A 208 -1.24 6.91 10.18
C GLY A 208 -2.53 6.43 10.83
N SER A 209 -3.32 7.39 11.31
CA SER A 209 -4.60 7.10 11.94
C SER A 209 -5.74 7.14 10.93
N GLY A 210 -6.61 6.15 10.94
CA GLY A 210 -7.73 6.01 10.00
C GLY A 210 -7.78 4.57 9.52
N ASN A 211 -8.75 4.22 8.68
CA ASN A 211 -8.84 2.86 8.15
C ASN A 211 -8.19 2.83 6.78
N ASP A 212 -6.96 2.33 6.70
CA ASP A 212 -6.14 2.36 5.50
C ASP A 212 -6.29 1.07 4.66
N ASP A 213 -6.21 1.18 3.34
CA ASP A 213 -6.21 0.05 2.39
C ASP A 213 -4.93 0.08 1.53
N ILE A 214 -4.03 -0.86 1.79
CA ILE A 214 -2.74 -0.96 1.13
C ILE A 214 -2.72 -2.23 0.28
N SER A 215 -2.45 -2.07 -1.02
CA SER A 215 -2.32 -3.18 -1.97
C SER A 215 -0.98 -3.12 -2.70
N ILE A 216 -0.09 -4.07 -2.40
CA ILE A 216 1.27 -4.17 -2.95
C ILE A 216 1.32 -5.38 -3.89
N ASN A 217 0.83 -5.20 -5.11
CA ASN A 217 0.82 -6.28 -6.09
C ASN A 217 1.96 -6.14 -7.10
N ARG A 218 2.60 -7.27 -7.41
CA ARG A 218 3.66 -7.38 -8.43
C ARG A 218 4.78 -6.37 -8.23
N ALA A 219 5.14 -6.09 -6.97
CA ALA A 219 6.27 -5.23 -6.65
C ALA A 219 7.58 -6.04 -6.63
N ILE A 220 8.67 -5.41 -7.04
CA ILE A 220 10.03 -5.93 -6.91
C ILE A 220 10.80 -4.93 -6.06
N VAL A 221 11.19 -5.33 -4.85
CA VAL A 221 11.96 -4.51 -3.91
C VAL A 221 13.33 -5.15 -3.71
N ASN A 222 14.39 -4.41 -4.00
CA ASN A 222 15.75 -4.93 -4.04
C ASN A 222 16.45 -4.97 -2.68
N ASP A 223 15.97 -4.23 -1.68
CA ASP A 223 16.31 -4.46 -0.28
C ASP A 223 15.05 -4.67 0.56
N ASN A 224 14.67 -3.74 1.44
CA ASN A 224 13.64 -3.99 2.45
C ASN A 224 12.28 -3.43 2.05
N LEU A 225 11.22 -4.14 2.44
CA LEU A 225 9.86 -3.63 2.42
C LEU A 225 9.40 -3.34 3.85
N LEU A 226 9.05 -2.09 4.13
CA LEU A 226 8.41 -1.66 5.36
C LEU A 226 6.99 -1.22 5.08
N VAL A 227 6.02 -1.82 5.76
CA VAL A 227 4.63 -1.36 5.80
C VAL A 227 4.28 -1.10 7.27
N SER A 228 3.81 0.10 7.58
CA SER A 228 3.32 0.47 8.90
C SER A 228 1.99 1.17 8.75
N VAL A 229 0.93 0.58 9.29
CA VAL A 229 -0.37 1.20 9.52
C VAL A 229 -0.49 1.41 11.04
N ASP A 230 -0.77 2.62 11.52
CA ASP A 230 -0.64 2.96 12.95
C ASP A 230 -1.89 2.63 13.74
N GLY A 231 -3.05 3.19 13.39
CA GLY A 231 -4.27 2.83 14.10
C GLY A 231 -5.52 3.05 13.31
N GLY A 232 -6.47 2.14 13.48
CA GLY A 232 -7.67 2.04 12.66
C GLY A 232 -7.98 0.57 12.43
N ASP A 233 -8.98 0.26 11.62
CA ASP A 233 -9.17 -1.11 11.14
C ASP A 233 -8.60 -1.17 9.71
N ASP A 234 -7.37 -1.65 9.58
CA ASP A 234 -6.57 -1.52 8.36
C ASP A 234 -6.56 -2.79 7.52
N ILE A 235 -6.29 -2.63 6.21
CA ILE A 235 -6.16 -3.71 5.25
C ILE A 235 -4.79 -3.62 4.58
N VAL A 236 -4.01 -4.70 4.66
CA VAL A 236 -2.74 -4.83 3.96
C VAL A 236 -2.76 -6.09 3.10
N ASN A 237 -2.65 -5.92 1.79
CA ASN A 237 -2.62 -6.99 0.81
C ASN A 237 -1.29 -6.99 0.04
N GLY A 238 -0.70 -8.17 -0.16
CA GLY A 238 0.46 -8.37 -1.01
C GLY A 238 0.27 -9.57 -1.91
N LEU A 239 0.41 -9.40 -3.23
CA LEU A 239 0.26 -10.47 -4.21
C LEU A 239 1.40 -10.47 -5.23
N LEU A 240 2.03 -11.64 -5.45
CA LEU A 240 3.09 -11.80 -6.46
C LEU A 240 4.25 -10.80 -6.27
N THR A 241 4.60 -10.50 -5.03
CA THR A 241 5.63 -9.51 -4.69
C THR A 241 6.91 -10.22 -4.26
N THR A 242 8.04 -9.66 -4.68
CA THR A 242 9.38 -10.17 -4.35
C THR A 242 10.19 -9.09 -3.66
N VAL A 243 10.70 -9.41 -2.47
CA VAL A 243 11.57 -8.57 -1.65
C VAL A 243 12.89 -9.31 -1.48
N SER A 244 14.03 -8.70 -1.81
CA SER A 244 15.33 -9.37 -1.70
C SER A 244 15.93 -9.31 -0.28
N GLY A 245 15.66 -8.22 0.44
CA GLY A 245 16.08 -7.96 1.81
C GLY A 245 15.10 -8.55 2.82
N SER A 246 14.51 -7.72 3.68
CA SER A 246 13.57 -8.13 4.73
C SER A 246 12.22 -7.43 4.58
N THR A 247 11.13 -8.12 4.93
CA THR A 247 9.79 -7.55 5.02
C THR A 247 9.38 -7.36 6.48
N LEU A 248 8.93 -6.15 6.82
CA LEU A 248 8.28 -5.81 8.09
C LEU A 248 6.89 -5.23 7.81
N VAL A 249 5.87 -5.83 8.40
CA VAL A 249 4.50 -5.31 8.43
C VAL A 249 4.14 -5.02 9.89
N SER A 250 3.82 -3.75 10.18
CA SER A 250 3.27 -3.33 11.45
C SER A 250 1.81 -2.93 11.23
N LEU A 251 0.89 -3.71 11.80
CA LEU A 251 -0.55 -3.50 11.73
C LEU A 251 -1.06 -2.48 12.77
N GLY A 252 -0.20 -2.08 13.72
CA GLY A 252 -0.58 -1.03 14.65
C GLY A 252 -1.64 -1.47 15.66
N ASN A 253 -2.63 -0.60 15.92
CA ASN A 253 -3.77 -0.91 16.79
C ASN A 253 -5.06 -0.95 16.00
N GLY A 254 -5.86 -2.00 16.19
CA GLY A 254 -7.25 -2.04 15.78
C GLY A 254 -7.66 -3.44 15.39
N ASN A 255 -8.56 -3.57 14.42
CA ASN A 255 -8.90 -4.88 13.88
C ASN A 255 -8.45 -4.98 12.43
N ASP A 256 -7.23 -5.47 12.27
CA ASP A 256 -6.51 -5.37 11.01
C ASP A 256 -6.56 -6.68 10.23
N PHE A 257 -6.50 -6.55 8.90
CA PHE A 257 -6.45 -7.67 7.99
C PHE A 257 -5.15 -7.64 7.20
N LEU A 258 -4.38 -8.72 7.26
CA LEU A 258 -3.18 -8.93 6.43
C LEU A 258 -3.38 -10.16 5.55
N SER A 259 -3.27 -10.00 4.23
CA SER A 259 -3.18 -11.12 3.30
C SER A 259 -1.96 -11.01 2.40
N LEU A 260 -1.04 -11.96 2.56
CA LEU A 260 0.10 -12.12 1.65
C LEU A 260 -0.06 -13.42 0.86
N SER A 261 -0.08 -13.32 -0.47
CA SER A 261 -0.23 -14.46 -1.37
C SER A 261 0.87 -14.48 -2.43
N LEU A 262 1.48 -15.64 -2.65
CA LEU A 262 2.57 -15.82 -3.64
C LEU A 262 3.68 -14.78 -3.41
N PHE A 263 4.13 -14.67 -2.16
CA PHE A 263 4.98 -13.60 -1.68
C PHE A 263 6.37 -14.12 -1.29
N ASP A 264 7.42 -13.58 -1.90
CA ASP A 264 8.81 -13.83 -1.49
C ASP A 264 9.27 -12.67 -0.59
N ALA A 265 9.33 -12.91 0.72
CA ALA A 265 9.75 -11.95 1.73
C ALA A 265 11.27 -11.89 1.90
N GLY A 266 12.03 -12.55 1.02
CA GLY A 266 13.48 -12.52 0.99
C GLY A 266 14.10 -13.24 2.18
N ARG A 267 14.75 -12.48 3.06
CA ARG A 267 15.42 -13.00 4.25
C ARG A 267 14.43 -13.30 5.37
N THR A 268 13.55 -12.36 5.67
CA THR A 268 12.70 -12.42 6.87
C THR A 268 11.36 -11.78 6.61
N LEU A 269 10.30 -12.37 7.16
CA LEU A 269 9.01 -11.71 7.31
C LEU A 269 8.75 -11.50 8.81
N SER A 270 8.46 -10.26 9.20
CA SER A 270 7.98 -9.93 10.55
C SER A 270 6.63 -9.24 10.43
N VAL A 271 5.63 -9.77 11.12
CA VAL A 271 4.31 -9.16 11.26
C VAL A 271 4.09 -8.87 12.74
N VAL A 272 3.75 -7.63 13.06
CA VAL A 272 3.41 -7.21 14.43
C VAL A 272 2.07 -6.48 14.44
N GLY A 273 1.22 -6.75 15.42
CA GLY A 273 -0.10 -6.13 15.53
C GLY A 273 -0.65 -6.14 16.95
N SER A 274 -1.68 -5.34 17.17
CA SER A 274 -2.44 -5.31 18.42
C SER A 274 -3.93 -5.08 18.14
N GLY A 275 -4.80 -5.56 19.02
CA GLY A 275 -6.22 -5.69 18.73
C GLY A 275 -6.53 -6.95 17.93
N THR A 276 -7.74 -7.10 17.38
CA THR A 276 -8.19 -8.38 16.79
C THR A 276 -7.75 -8.47 15.34
N ASN A 277 -6.68 -9.23 15.05
CA ASN A 277 -6.11 -9.32 13.71
C ASN A 277 -6.55 -10.58 12.97
N ASP A 278 -6.68 -10.49 11.65
CA ASP A 278 -6.82 -11.64 10.73
C ASP A 278 -5.63 -11.64 9.78
N ILE A 279 -4.72 -12.61 9.96
CA ILE A 279 -3.44 -12.70 9.26
C ILE A 279 -3.41 -13.98 8.44
N GLY A 280 -3.46 -13.84 7.11
CA GLY A 280 -3.35 -14.94 6.14
C GLY A 280 -2.05 -14.88 5.35
N LEU A 281 -1.23 -15.94 5.44
CA LEU A 281 -0.03 -16.14 4.61
C LEU A 281 -0.23 -17.36 3.70
N GLY A 282 -0.42 -17.15 2.40
CA GLY A 282 -0.58 -18.22 1.40
C GLY A 282 0.58 -18.26 0.40
N GLU A 283 1.24 -19.40 0.25
CA GLU A 283 2.41 -19.53 -0.64
C GLU A 283 3.51 -18.48 -0.35
N VAL A 284 3.78 -18.24 0.93
CA VAL A 284 4.79 -17.27 1.38
C VAL A 284 6.12 -17.97 1.63
N THR A 285 7.22 -17.36 1.17
CA THR A 285 8.57 -17.85 1.42
C THR A 285 9.44 -16.80 2.09
N ALA A 286 10.24 -17.24 3.07
CA ALA A 286 11.30 -16.43 3.67
C ALA A 286 12.49 -17.33 3.99
N THR A 287 13.70 -16.96 3.57
CA THR A 287 14.88 -17.85 3.66
C THR A 287 15.36 -18.10 5.09
N SER A 288 15.09 -17.19 6.04
CA SER A 288 15.56 -17.32 7.44
C SER A 288 14.41 -17.55 8.43
N PHE A 289 13.52 -16.57 8.59
CA PHE A 289 12.43 -16.69 9.56
C PHE A 289 11.17 -15.92 9.14
N ILE A 290 10.04 -16.45 9.57
CA ILE A 290 8.74 -15.78 9.61
C ILE A 290 8.39 -15.61 11.10
N THR A 291 8.09 -14.39 11.51
CA THR A 291 7.66 -14.06 12.87
C THR A 291 6.34 -13.32 12.83
N ILE A 292 5.35 -13.81 13.57
CA ILE A 292 4.05 -13.18 13.73
C ILE A 292 3.85 -12.94 15.22
N VAL A 293 3.62 -11.68 15.58
CA VAL A 293 3.32 -11.27 16.95
C VAL A 293 2.07 -10.41 16.94
N THR A 294 0.94 -11.00 17.26
CA THR A 294 -0.20 -10.21 17.76
C THR A 294 0.02 -10.03 19.27
N THR A 295 -0.83 -9.32 20.02
CA THR A 295 -0.53 -9.04 21.45
C THR A 295 -1.74 -9.14 22.36
N ASN A 296 -2.90 -8.74 21.87
CA ASN A 296 -4.19 -8.78 22.55
C ASN A 296 -5.28 -8.79 21.49
N GLY A 297 -6.50 -9.19 21.84
CA GLY A 297 -7.57 -9.36 20.84
C GLY A 297 -7.73 -10.83 20.48
N ASN A 298 -8.83 -11.17 19.81
CA ASN A 298 -9.04 -12.56 19.37
C ASN A 298 -8.47 -12.70 17.97
N ASP A 299 -7.24 -13.19 17.85
CA ASP A 299 -6.54 -13.20 16.58
C ASP A 299 -6.82 -14.47 15.78
N VAL A 300 -6.83 -14.33 14.44
CA VAL A 300 -6.84 -15.45 13.49
C VAL A 300 -5.54 -15.40 12.70
N VAL A 301 -4.78 -16.49 12.70
CA VAL A 301 -3.53 -16.62 11.95
C VAL A 301 -3.58 -17.88 11.09
N GLY A 302 -3.75 -17.70 9.79
CA GLY A 302 -3.73 -18.78 8.80
C GLY A 302 -2.43 -18.82 8.01
N ILE A 303 -1.77 -19.98 7.97
CA ILE A 303 -0.54 -20.21 7.21
C ILE A 303 -0.79 -21.38 6.25
N ASP A 304 -0.70 -21.13 4.95
CA ASP A 304 -0.96 -22.12 3.91
C ASP A 304 0.21 -22.16 2.90
N ALA A 305 0.59 -23.36 2.48
CA ALA A 305 1.59 -23.62 1.45
C ALA A 305 2.92 -22.83 1.63
N SER A 306 3.30 -22.52 2.86
CA SER A 306 4.38 -21.57 3.17
C SER A 306 5.64 -22.27 3.68
N SER A 307 6.80 -21.64 3.50
CA SER A 307 8.07 -22.23 3.94
C SER A 307 9.09 -21.22 4.46
N THR A 308 9.80 -21.62 5.51
CA THR A 308 10.90 -20.84 6.08
C THR A 308 11.84 -21.70 6.93
N GLY A 309 12.98 -21.15 7.35
CA GLY A 309 13.82 -21.79 8.36
C GLY A 309 13.08 -21.90 9.69
N ILE A 310 12.61 -20.77 10.23
CA ILE A 310 11.94 -20.71 11.53
C ILE A 310 10.59 -20.02 11.37
N LEU A 311 9.50 -20.70 11.72
CA LEU A 311 8.21 -20.05 11.96
C LEU A 311 8.05 -19.82 13.48
N SER A 312 7.78 -18.58 13.86
CA SER A 312 7.46 -18.19 15.23
C SER A 312 6.15 -17.41 15.26
N ILE A 313 5.14 -17.92 15.95
CA ILE A 313 3.85 -17.28 16.17
C ILE A 313 3.67 -17.05 17.67
N SER A 314 3.33 -15.82 18.04
CA SER A 314 2.95 -15.45 19.40
C SER A 314 1.73 -14.56 19.33
N THR A 315 0.56 -15.02 19.77
CA THR A 315 -0.64 -14.18 19.77
C THR A 315 -0.72 -13.35 21.04
N GLY A 316 -1.52 -13.69 22.06
CA GLY A 316 -1.44 -12.94 23.31
C GLY A 316 -2.59 -13.16 24.27
N ASP A 317 -3.29 -12.08 24.63
CA ASP A 317 -4.50 -12.16 25.46
C ASP A 317 -5.73 -12.13 24.54
N GLY A 318 -6.53 -13.18 24.53
CA GLY A 318 -7.72 -13.31 23.68
C GLY A 318 -8.00 -14.78 23.39
N ASN A 319 -9.09 -15.09 22.72
CA ASN A 319 -9.32 -16.45 22.22
C ASN A 319 -8.80 -16.50 20.79
N ASP A 320 -7.61 -17.06 20.61
CA ASP A 320 -6.87 -17.02 19.36
C ASP A 320 -7.03 -18.33 18.56
N GLU A 321 -7.00 -18.23 17.24
CA GLU A 321 -7.08 -19.35 16.31
C GLU A 321 -5.88 -19.32 15.37
N VAL A 322 -5.07 -20.37 15.40
CA VAL A 322 -3.90 -20.54 14.53
C VAL A 322 -4.08 -21.79 13.69
N GLU A 323 -4.08 -21.63 12.37
CA GLU A 323 -4.17 -22.72 11.40
C GLU A 323 -2.88 -22.77 10.57
N ILE A 324 -2.30 -23.96 10.44
CA ILE A 324 -1.10 -24.18 9.62
C ILE A 324 -1.32 -25.38 8.73
N PHE A 325 -1.37 -25.15 7.42
CA PHE A 325 -1.64 -26.14 6.39
C PHE A 325 -0.54 -26.19 5.33
N ASP A 326 -0.28 -27.38 4.78
CA ASP A 326 0.58 -27.60 3.60
C ASP A 326 1.97 -26.94 3.66
N SER A 327 2.52 -26.79 4.87
CA SER A 327 3.67 -25.91 5.12
C SER A 327 4.90 -26.65 5.64
N ALA A 328 6.09 -26.07 5.42
CA ALA A 328 7.37 -26.71 5.77
C ALA A 328 8.37 -25.77 6.48
N PHE A 329 8.88 -26.21 7.63
CA PHE A 329 9.80 -25.45 8.47
C PHE A 329 10.99 -26.28 8.99
N GLU A 330 12.12 -25.63 9.33
CA GLU A 330 13.12 -26.29 10.17
C GLU A 330 12.70 -26.31 11.63
N LEU A 331 12.23 -25.16 12.14
CA LEU A 331 11.77 -24.97 13.52
C LEU A 331 10.38 -24.33 13.51
N LEU A 332 9.51 -24.82 14.38
CA LEU A 332 8.18 -24.27 14.62
C LEU A 332 8.03 -23.88 16.09
N PHE A 333 7.67 -22.63 16.35
CA PHE A 333 7.37 -22.12 17.68
C PHE A 333 5.99 -21.47 17.66
N VAL A 334 5.05 -22.00 18.46
CA VAL A 334 3.72 -21.42 18.62
C VAL A 334 3.46 -21.17 20.09
N LYS A 335 2.98 -19.96 20.42
CA LYS A 335 2.57 -19.57 21.76
C LYS A 335 1.27 -18.75 21.69
N LEU A 336 0.17 -19.30 22.20
CA LEU A 336 -1.15 -18.68 22.05
C LEU A 336 -1.43 -17.65 23.17
N GLY A 337 -1.08 -17.96 24.42
CA GLY A 337 -0.98 -16.95 25.47
C GLY A 337 -2.02 -17.12 26.57
N LYS A 338 -3.00 -16.22 26.68
CA LYS A 338 -4.12 -16.36 27.63
C LYS A 338 -5.43 -16.33 26.86
N GLY A 339 -6.30 -17.28 27.16
CA GLY A 339 -7.63 -17.39 26.58
C GLY A 339 -7.95 -18.85 26.34
N ASP A 340 -9.05 -19.11 25.67
CA ASP A 340 -9.37 -20.47 25.22
C ASP A 340 -8.97 -20.56 23.74
N ASP A 341 -7.74 -21.03 23.48
CA ASP A 341 -7.09 -20.92 22.17
C ASP A 341 -7.17 -22.22 21.35
N VAL A 342 -6.99 -22.11 20.03
CA VAL A 342 -6.98 -23.24 19.10
C VAL A 342 -5.74 -23.19 18.21
N LEU A 343 -5.04 -24.32 18.12
CA LEU A 343 -4.01 -24.58 17.11
C LEU A 343 -4.43 -25.78 16.26
N ALA A 344 -4.60 -25.58 14.96
CA ALA A 344 -4.88 -26.64 13.99
C ALA A 344 -3.69 -26.85 13.03
N LEU A 345 -3.33 -28.11 12.79
CA LEU A 345 -2.22 -28.50 11.91
C LEU A 345 -2.68 -29.54 10.89
N GLU A 346 -2.39 -29.32 9.61
CA GLU A 346 -2.63 -30.28 8.51
C GLU A 346 -1.45 -30.29 7.54
N GLU A 347 -0.95 -31.47 7.16
CA GLU A 347 0.16 -31.62 6.19
C GLU A 347 1.42 -30.77 6.49
N VAL A 348 1.71 -30.51 7.78
CA VAL A 348 2.85 -29.71 8.23
C VAL A 348 4.11 -30.55 8.39
N VAL A 349 5.22 -30.10 7.81
CA VAL A 349 6.54 -30.74 7.94
C VAL A 349 7.48 -29.89 8.80
N VAL A 350 7.96 -30.44 9.92
CA VAL A 350 8.95 -29.78 10.80
C VAL A 350 10.19 -30.65 10.94
N SER A 351 11.28 -30.22 10.31
CA SER A 351 12.46 -31.09 10.17
C SER A 351 13.36 -31.18 11.42
N LYS A 352 13.31 -30.23 12.36
CA LYS A 352 14.15 -30.26 13.58
C LYS A 352 13.37 -30.29 14.90
N LEU A 353 12.51 -29.30 15.16
CA LEU A 353 11.80 -29.17 16.44
C LEU A 353 10.54 -28.32 16.28
N ALA A 354 9.44 -28.80 16.83
CA ALA A 354 8.25 -28.01 17.13
C ALA A 354 8.10 -27.83 18.64
N LEU A 355 7.81 -26.60 19.07
CA LEU A 355 7.39 -26.29 20.43
C LEU A 355 6.07 -25.54 20.36
N LEU A 356 5.03 -26.15 20.89
CA LEU A 356 3.66 -25.68 20.86
C LEU A 356 3.24 -25.37 22.30
N ASN A 357 2.64 -24.21 22.52
CA ASN A 357 2.23 -23.77 23.85
C ASN A 357 0.89 -23.05 23.80
N GLY A 358 -0.16 -23.67 24.31
CA GLY A 358 -1.50 -23.05 24.44
C GLY A 358 -1.41 -21.87 25.41
N GLY A 359 -1.08 -22.16 26.66
CA GLY A 359 -0.71 -21.14 27.63
C GLY A 359 -1.62 -21.17 28.85
N GLN A 360 -2.42 -20.12 29.05
CA GLN A 360 -3.38 -20.03 30.15
C GLN A 360 -4.81 -20.02 29.62
N GLY A 361 -5.51 -21.13 29.81
CA GLY A 361 -6.96 -21.21 29.66
C GLY A 361 -7.35 -22.63 29.32
N TYR A 362 -8.32 -22.80 28.41
CA TYR A 362 -8.69 -24.10 27.88
C TYR A 362 -8.31 -24.20 26.40
N ASP A 363 -7.11 -24.71 26.16
CA ASP A 363 -6.49 -24.68 24.83
C ASP A 363 -6.65 -26.03 24.10
N SER A 364 -6.87 -25.96 22.79
CA SER A 364 -7.10 -27.12 21.92
C SER A 364 -6.04 -27.23 20.83
N LEU A 365 -5.39 -28.39 20.75
CA LEU A 365 -4.52 -28.77 19.64
C LEU A 365 -5.28 -29.78 18.77
N VAL A 366 -5.47 -29.42 17.51
CA VAL A 366 -6.23 -30.19 16.52
C VAL A 366 -5.26 -30.69 15.45
N ASP A 367 -5.05 -32.01 15.42
CA ASP A 367 -4.29 -32.70 14.37
C ASP A 367 -5.26 -33.20 13.30
N LEU A 368 -5.25 -32.54 12.14
CA LEU A 368 -6.06 -32.87 10.98
C LEU A 368 -5.41 -33.92 10.07
N GLY A 369 -4.18 -34.35 10.39
CA GLY A 369 -3.46 -35.42 9.70
C GLY A 369 -2.34 -34.93 8.77
N GLY A 370 -1.53 -35.87 8.30
CA GLY A 370 -0.44 -35.60 7.34
C GLY A 370 0.81 -34.91 7.93
N ASN A 371 0.79 -34.58 9.22
CA ASN A 371 1.88 -33.89 9.89
C ASN A 371 3.12 -34.79 10.08
N ASP A 372 4.32 -34.29 9.74
CA ASP A 372 5.63 -34.92 9.97
C ASP A 372 6.48 -34.04 10.89
N ILE A 373 6.34 -34.24 12.20
CA ILE A 373 6.96 -33.42 13.25
C ILE A 373 8.00 -34.26 13.99
N ASN A 374 9.29 -34.04 13.69
CA ASN A 374 10.40 -34.88 14.18
C ASN A 374 10.59 -34.88 15.71
N LEU A 375 10.21 -33.79 16.39
CA LEU A 375 10.28 -33.66 17.83
C LEU A 375 9.28 -32.60 18.26
N GLU A 376 8.29 -33.02 19.04
CA GLU A 376 7.22 -32.15 19.51
C GLU A 376 7.31 -32.00 21.03
N LEU A 377 7.29 -30.75 21.49
CA LEU A 377 7.04 -30.40 22.87
C LEU A 377 5.74 -29.62 22.93
N ASP A 378 4.68 -30.34 23.22
CA ASP A 378 3.36 -29.79 23.48
C ASP A 378 3.24 -29.45 24.98
N LEU A 379 2.99 -28.19 25.28
CA LEU A 379 2.85 -27.64 26.62
C LEU A 379 1.51 -26.93 26.76
N ALA A 380 0.80 -27.24 27.84
CA ALA A 380 -0.41 -26.49 28.23
C ALA A 380 -1.53 -26.48 27.18
N PHE A 381 -1.77 -27.62 26.52
CA PHE A 381 -3.04 -27.91 25.87
C PHE A 381 -3.86 -28.90 26.71
N GLU A 382 -5.13 -28.59 26.92
CA GLU A 382 -6.05 -29.41 27.69
C GLU A 382 -6.77 -30.45 26.82
N MET A 383 -6.94 -30.15 25.53
CA MET A 383 -7.61 -31.03 24.57
C MET A 383 -6.72 -31.34 23.37
N LEU A 384 -6.62 -32.64 23.06
CA LEU A 384 -5.98 -33.16 21.86
C LEU A 384 -7.06 -33.82 21.01
N GLU A 385 -7.35 -33.26 19.85
CA GLU A 385 -8.26 -33.84 18.87
C GLU A 385 -7.47 -34.42 17.70
N GLU A 386 -7.35 -35.75 17.65
CA GLU A 386 -6.82 -36.47 16.48
C GLU A 386 -7.98 -36.86 15.55
N PHE A 387 -8.02 -36.30 14.35
CA PHE A 387 -8.92 -36.79 13.30
C PHE A 387 -8.23 -37.92 12.53
N VAL A 388 -8.52 -39.16 12.92
CA VAL A 388 -8.13 -40.33 12.12
C VAL A 388 -9.04 -40.41 10.88
N VAL A 389 -8.55 -39.92 9.74
CA VAL A 389 -9.22 -40.04 8.43
C VAL A 389 -9.12 -41.45 7.86
#